data_AF-A0A352EY17-F1
#
_entry.id   AF-A0A352EY17-F1
#
_cell.length_a   1.000
_cell.length_b   1.000
_cell.length_c   1.000
_cell.angle_alpha   90.00
_cell.angle_beta   90.00
_cell.angle_gamma   90.00
#
_symmetry.space_group_name_H-M   'P 1'
#
loop_
_entity.id
_entity.type
_entity.pdbx_description
1 polymer ?
#
loop_
_entity_poly.entity_id
_entity_poly.type
_entity_poly.pdbx_seq_one_letter_code
_entity_poly.pdbx_strand_id
1 'polypeptide(L)'
;MTTETQTMRVGAQETLDELFGESLIPFRLSAHKVESLGMEEYIIRFYDSRLHSVDVSWKPGQVFKSVFRAAVLGRVTRLTEPRELARSA
;
A
#
# COMPACT_ATOMS: atom_id res chain seq x y z
N MET A 1 -24.43 -2.86 0.08
CA MET A 1 -23.37 -2.54 1.07
C MET A 1 -22.06 -2.44 0.30
N THR A 2 -21.66 -1.23 -0.12
CA THR A 2 -20.51 -1.03 -1.05
C THR A 2 -19.71 0.24 -0.75
N THR A 3 -20.03 0.98 0.31
CA THR A 3 -19.49 2.33 0.57
C THR A 3 -18.10 2.30 1.20
N GLU A 4 -17.83 1.41 2.15
CA GLU A 4 -16.58 1.45 2.92
C GLU A 4 -15.34 1.11 2.08
N THR A 5 -15.38 0.03 1.30
CA THR A 5 -14.26 -0.36 0.42
C THR A 5 -14.01 0.66 -0.69
N GLN A 6 -15.05 1.37 -1.13
CA GLN A 6 -14.92 2.45 -2.11
C GLN A 6 -14.26 3.68 -1.48
N THR A 7 -14.64 4.07 -0.26
CA THR A 7 -13.97 5.14 0.49
C THR A 7 -12.50 4.80 0.75
N MET A 8 -12.19 3.57 1.18
CA MET A 8 -10.82 3.12 1.40
C MET A 8 -9.99 3.13 0.11
N ARG A 9 -10.60 2.75 -1.02
CA ARG A 9 -9.94 2.83 -2.34
C ARG A 9 -9.59 4.26 -2.71
N VAL A 10 -10.50 5.21 -2.50
CA VAL A 10 -10.25 6.64 -2.76
C VAL A 10 -9.12 7.14 -1.86
N GLY A 11 -9.19 6.88 -0.55
CA GLY A 11 -8.14 7.28 0.39
C GLY A 11 -6.77 6.63 0.09
N ALA A 12 -6.77 5.38 -0.37
CA ALA A 12 -5.56 4.71 -0.83
C ALA A 12 -5.00 5.39 -2.08
N GLN A 13 -5.83 5.67 -3.07
CA GLN A 13 -5.39 6.33 -4.31
C GLN A 13 -4.81 7.73 -4.01
N GLU A 14 -5.47 8.54 -3.19
CA GLU A 14 -4.95 9.84 -2.75
C GLU A 14 -3.58 9.71 -2.09
N THR A 15 -3.42 8.73 -1.19
CA THR A 15 -2.14 8.49 -0.52
C THR A 15 -1.04 8.10 -1.51
N LEU A 16 -1.36 7.31 -2.53
CA LEU A 16 -0.38 6.93 -3.58
C LEU A 16 0.00 8.12 -4.45
N ASP A 17 -0.97 8.96 -4.82
CA ASP A 17 -0.72 10.16 -5.61
C ASP A 17 0.11 11.19 -4.80
N GLU A 18 -0.14 11.33 -3.49
CA GLU A 18 0.69 12.12 -2.57
C GLU A 18 2.14 11.57 -2.51
N LEU A 19 2.30 10.26 -2.28
CA LEU A 19 3.63 9.62 -2.21
C LEU A 19 4.42 9.79 -3.51
N PHE A 20 3.74 9.72 -4.65
CA PHE A 20 4.37 9.95 -5.96
C PHE A 20 4.71 11.43 -6.16
N GLY A 21 3.80 12.34 -5.80
CA GLY A 21 4.02 13.79 -5.88
C GLY A 21 5.17 14.27 -4.99
N GLU A 22 5.31 13.69 -3.80
CA GLU A 22 6.43 13.93 -2.88
C GLU A 22 7.73 13.21 -3.29
N SER A 23 7.73 12.49 -4.42
CA SER A 23 8.87 11.69 -4.91
C SER A 23 9.39 10.63 -3.91
N LEU A 24 8.53 10.17 -3.01
CA LEU A 24 8.87 9.12 -2.03
C LEU A 24 8.76 7.70 -2.61
N ILE A 25 8.02 7.55 -3.71
CA ILE A 25 8.00 6.33 -4.51
C ILE A 25 8.47 6.64 -5.94
N PRO A 26 9.26 5.77 -6.58
CA PRO A 26 9.85 6.06 -7.88
C PRO A 26 8.89 5.82 -9.06
N PHE A 27 7.66 5.40 -8.80
CA PHE A 27 6.67 5.11 -9.83
C PHE A 27 5.24 5.33 -9.34
N ARG A 28 4.35 5.64 -10.27
CA ARG A 28 2.93 5.81 -10.00
C ARG A 28 2.26 4.46 -9.75
N LEU A 29 1.53 4.37 -8.65
CA LEU A 29 0.71 3.22 -8.28
C LEU A 29 -0.77 3.57 -8.38
N SER A 30 -1.58 2.60 -8.79
CA SER A 30 -3.03 2.75 -8.91
C SER A 30 -3.73 1.71 -8.06
N ALA A 31 -4.53 2.15 -7.09
CA ALA A 31 -5.34 1.30 -6.23
C ALA A 31 -6.52 0.72 -7.05
N HIS A 32 -6.39 -0.55 -7.40
CA HIS A 32 -7.38 -1.23 -8.24
C HIS A 32 -8.56 -1.76 -7.42
N LYS A 33 -8.25 -2.54 -6.38
CA LYS A 33 -9.26 -3.23 -5.57
C LYS A 33 -8.85 -3.18 -4.11
N VAL A 34 -9.84 -3.00 -3.23
CA VAL A 34 -9.68 -3.15 -1.79
C VAL A 34 -10.50 -4.36 -1.36
N GLU A 35 -9.86 -5.30 -0.69
CA GLU A 35 -10.49 -6.50 -0.13
C GLU A 35 -10.39 -6.40 1.40
N SER A 36 -11.52 -6.54 2.09
CA SER A 36 -11.53 -6.66 3.56
C SER A 36 -11.32 -8.14 3.92
N LEU A 37 -10.29 -8.40 4.73
CA LEU A 37 -10.01 -9.70 5.34
C LEU A 37 -10.62 -9.82 6.74
N GLY A 38 -10.91 -8.68 7.38
CA GLY A 38 -11.48 -8.59 8.72
C GLY A 38 -11.89 -7.15 9.05
N MET A 39 -12.28 -6.89 10.29
CA MET A 39 -12.72 -5.56 10.74
C MET A 39 -11.65 -4.46 10.54
N GLU A 40 -10.37 -4.81 10.53
CA GLU A 40 -9.26 -3.85 10.48
C GLU A 40 -8.10 -4.34 9.59
N GLU A 41 -8.40 -5.31 8.72
CA GLU A 41 -7.42 -5.92 7.83
C GLU A 41 -7.90 -5.84 6.39
N TYR A 42 -7.11 -5.18 5.55
CA TYR A 42 -7.46 -4.91 4.17
C TYR A 42 -6.27 -5.20 3.25
N ILE A 43 -6.55 -5.81 2.11
CA ILE A 43 -5.59 -5.94 1.02
C ILE A 43 -5.94 -4.90 -0.04
N ILE A 44 -4.99 -4.01 -0.33
CA ILE A 44 -5.06 -3.14 -1.50
C ILE A 44 -4.30 -3.83 -2.64
N ARG A 45 -5.00 -4.14 -3.72
CA ARG A 45 -4.41 -4.66 -4.95
C ARG A 45 -4.13 -3.53 -5.92
N PHE A 46 -2.99 -3.61 -6.60
CA PHE A 46 -2.57 -2.65 -7.61
C PHE A 46 -2.54 -3.29 -9.00
N TYR A 47 -2.63 -2.45 -10.03
CA TYR A 47 -2.42 -2.84 -11.43
C TYR A 47 -0.94 -2.73 -11.86
N ASP A 48 0.00 -2.87 -10.95
CA ASP A 48 1.43 -2.76 -11.24
C ASP A 48 2.15 -4.10 -11.01
N SER A 49 2.96 -4.52 -11.96
CA SER A 49 3.72 -5.78 -11.88
C SER A 49 4.87 -5.73 -10.87
N ARG A 50 5.32 -4.53 -10.49
CA ARG A 50 6.39 -4.34 -9.49
C ARG A 50 5.86 -4.51 -8.08
N LEU A 51 4.60 -4.13 -7.83
CA LEU A 51 3.93 -4.28 -6.55
C LEU A 51 2.48 -4.68 -6.79
N HIS A 52 2.17 -5.98 -6.64
CA HIS A 52 0.84 -6.51 -6.91
C HIS A 52 -0.19 -6.16 -5.82
N SER A 53 0.23 -6.15 -4.56
CA SER A 53 -0.64 -5.83 -3.42
C SER A 53 0.14 -5.35 -2.21
N VAL A 54 -0.56 -4.65 -1.33
CA VAL A 54 -0.11 -4.27 0.02
C VAL A 54 -1.19 -4.68 1.00
N ASP A 55 -0.78 -5.45 2.00
CA ASP A 55 -1.60 -5.82 3.14
C ASP A 55 -1.49 -4.71 4.19
N VAL A 56 -2.65 -4.30 4.70
CA VAL A 56 -2.77 -3.26 5.73
C VAL A 56 -3.59 -3.83 6.86
N SER A 57 -2.91 -4.07 7.98
CA SER A 57 -3.57 -4.33 9.26
C SER A 57 -3.35 -3.09 10.12
N TRP A 58 -4.42 -2.40 10.52
CA TRP A 58 -4.33 -1.26 11.43
C TRP A 58 -4.99 -1.58 12.77
N LYS A 59 -4.54 -0.89 13.82
CA LYS A 59 -5.12 -1.04 15.17
C LYS A 59 -6.22 0.00 15.40
N PRO A 60 -7.16 -0.25 16.34
CA PRO A 60 -8.15 0.74 16.73
C PRO A 60 -7.46 2.04 17.16
N GLY A 61 -7.91 3.17 16.61
CA GLY A 61 -7.33 4.50 16.86
C GLY A 61 -6.20 4.92 15.91
N GLN A 62 -5.79 4.07 14.96
CA GLN A 62 -4.88 4.46 13.89
C GLN A 62 -5.63 5.05 12.69
N VAL A 63 -5.00 6.03 12.02
CA VAL A 63 -5.54 6.61 10.80
C VAL A 63 -5.08 5.77 9.61
N PHE A 64 -6.04 5.27 8.82
CA PHE A 64 -5.80 4.43 7.65
C PHE A 64 -4.69 4.98 6.73
N LYS A 65 -4.78 6.27 6.35
CA LYS A 65 -3.79 6.92 5.46
C LYS A 65 -2.36 6.77 5.98
N SER A 66 -2.14 7.00 7.28
CA SER A 66 -0.81 6.92 7.89
C SER A 66 -0.25 5.48 7.88
N VAL A 67 -1.10 4.50 8.21
CA VAL A 67 -0.70 3.08 8.21
C VAL A 67 -0.43 2.61 6.79
N PHE A 68 -1.31 2.92 5.85
CA PHE A 68 -1.15 2.58 4.45
C PHE A 68 0.09 3.22 3.84
N ARG A 69 0.34 4.49 4.12
CA ARG A 69 1.56 5.20 3.69
C ARG A 69 2.82 4.47 4.15
N ALA A 70 2.89 4.09 5.43
CA ALA A 70 4.03 3.35 5.97
C ALA A 70 4.18 1.96 5.31
N ALA A 71 3.07 1.26 5.08
CA ALA A 71 3.06 -0.05 4.44
C ALA A 71 3.56 -0.01 2.98
N VAL A 72 3.11 0.98 2.21
CA VAL A 72 3.54 1.20 0.81
C VAL A 72 5.03 1.54 0.77
N LEU A 73 5.49 2.51 1.57
CA LEU A 73 6.91 2.87 1.63
C LEU A 73 7.76 1.67 2.00
N GLY A 74 7.40 0.92 3.04
CA GLY A 74 8.14 -0.27 3.43
C GLY A 74 8.17 -1.36 2.35
N ARG A 75 7.14 -1.49 1.52
CA ARG A 75 7.15 -2.40 0.36
C ARG A 75 8.01 -1.87 -0.77
N VAL A 76 7.93 -0.58 -1.08
CA VAL A 76 8.72 0.06 -2.15
C VAL A 76 10.19 0.07 -1.82
N THR A 77 10.58 0.40 -0.58
CA THR A 77 11.97 0.32 -0.12
C THR A 77 12.55 -1.08 -0.36
N ARG A 78 11.82 -2.14 0.00
CA ARG A 78 12.22 -3.53 -0.24
C ARG A 78 12.31 -3.93 -1.73
N LEU A 79 11.63 -3.22 -2.62
CA LEU A 79 11.73 -3.42 -4.07
C LEU A 79 12.91 -2.66 -4.68
N THR A 80 13.23 -1.50 -4.11
CA THR A 80 14.32 -0.63 -4.57
C THR A 80 15.67 -0.97 -3.96
N GLU A 81 15.68 -1.60 -2.78
CA GLU A 81 16.91 -2.14 -2.21
C GLU A 81 17.41 -3.26 -3.13
N PRO A 82 18.67 -3.20 -3.58
CA PRO A 82 19.27 -4.33 -4.27
C PRO A 82 19.11 -5.55 -3.35
N ARG A 83 18.76 -6.70 -3.93
CA ARG A 83 18.75 -8.00 -3.23
C ARG A 83 20.19 -8.37 -2.80
N GLU A 84 20.80 -7.61 -1.91
CA GLU A 84 21.97 -8.03 -1.17
C GLU A 84 21.48 -8.81 0.03
N LEU A 85 21.22 -10.11 -0.18
CA LEU A 85 21.33 -11.18 0.83
C LEU A 85 20.82 -12.49 0.22
N ALA A 86 21.61 -13.06 -0.69
CA ALA A 86 21.63 -14.50 -0.96
C ALA A 86 23.00 -14.94 -1.52
N ARG A 87 24.10 -14.51 -0.90
CA ARG A 87 25.42 -15.14 -1.02
C ARG A 87 26.17 -15.00 0.29
N SER A 88 25.87 -15.86 1.25
CA SER A 88 26.76 -16.28 2.35
C SER A 88 26.06 -17.38 3.14
N ALA A 89 26.12 -18.59 2.61
CA ALA A 89 26.04 -19.85 3.36
C ALA A 89 26.85 -20.89 2.59
#